data_AF-A0A662JA22-F1
#
_entry.id   AF-A0A662JA22-F1
#
_cell.length_a   1.000
_cell.length_b   1.000
_cell.length_c   1.000
_cell.angle_alpha   90.00
_cell.angle_beta   90.00
_cell.angle_gamma   90.00
#
_symmetry.space_group_name_H-M   'P 1'
#
loop_
_entity.id
_entity.type
_entity.pdbx_description
1 polymer ?
#
loop_
_entity_poly.entity_id
_entity_poly.type
_entity_poly.pdbx_seq_one_letter_code
_entity_poly.pdbx_strand_id
1 'polypeptide(L)'
;MASDSHPHRRLALTLAVCASIIVLGALSYLYFTYLSKPVKADLVAVINIEGPILSSQDAKRYLEAISHAMSNDSIKAVVVKIDFLGGAAHLVEQVYLDLMELRDVKPVIALTDMALSGGYYIAVASDYIYAEPASFIGGVGVIGIVPPVLIPSERCLESGAYKATGFSELRFPFSLMRALDNFLQAIKRNRAERLKINLTELKRGEIYLGCEAVELGLVDEIGSLQRAVMKAAEEAHLTRYAVISLNTAPQASPEAQGDREAVDWRSLSAGLLNQYQPPPSLWYIYLPPRAAFDEHPILYSTAVELGSLKGGGGPIIVVDVSHENRISLWELDLLIAELVKRNATVIFASSWEELKGKLNEASGLIIASPTKAYTAEECRAVEDFVSRGGALLLFFDPAYEYVNVQELTRPINTIASRFGLYYAKGYLYNDKEYYGFYRNIYITSFANTTITSNLTSLVFFTATYIHSVNKGAAWTSNDTYSSLANKMGSYAVIAVVEDGEGIVVALGDQTFLKEPYCYVEDNYKLLLNIASLMLKAKNP
;
A
#
# COMPACT_ATOMS: atom_id res chain seq x y z
N MET A 1 99.82 -22.22 54.61
CA MET A 1 99.24 -21.29 55.60
C MET A 1 98.84 -20.03 54.86
N ALA A 2 97.60 -19.60 55.08
CA ALA A 2 97.05 -18.25 54.87
C ALA A 2 96.92 -17.67 53.45
N SER A 3 95.66 -17.74 52.97
CA SER A 3 94.86 -16.56 52.63
C SER A 3 95.26 -15.74 51.40
N ASP A 4 94.81 -16.18 50.22
CA ASP A 4 94.64 -15.25 49.10
C ASP A 4 93.19 -14.75 49.04
N SER A 5 92.96 -13.75 49.88
CA SER A 5 91.71 -13.04 50.10
C SER A 5 91.54 -11.95 49.04
N HIS A 6 90.79 -12.24 47.98
CA HIS A 6 90.10 -11.16 47.26
C HIS A 6 88.58 -11.44 47.16
N PRO A 7 87.87 -11.49 48.30
CA PRO A 7 86.41 -11.54 48.33
C PRO A 7 85.79 -10.37 47.54
N HIS A 8 86.48 -9.23 47.49
CA HIS A 8 86.06 -8.05 46.73
C HIS A 8 86.07 -8.26 45.20
N ARG A 9 86.98 -9.07 44.63
CA ARG A 9 87.01 -9.36 43.18
C ARG A 9 85.87 -10.28 42.77
N ARG A 10 85.58 -11.31 43.56
CA ARG A 10 84.44 -12.22 43.31
C ARG A 10 83.12 -11.48 43.46
N LEU A 11 82.97 -10.66 44.51
CA LEU A 11 81.78 -9.84 44.73
C LEU A 11 81.59 -8.82 43.60
N ALA A 12 82.65 -8.15 43.14
CA ALA A 12 82.58 -7.22 42.00
C ALA A 12 82.17 -7.92 40.70
N LEU A 13 82.67 -9.14 40.46
CA LEU A 13 82.29 -9.93 39.28
C LEU A 13 80.80 -10.34 39.35
N THR A 14 80.33 -10.79 40.51
CA THR A 14 78.92 -11.15 40.70
C THR A 14 78.00 -9.95 40.54
N LEU A 15 78.37 -8.79 41.11
CA LEU A 15 77.61 -7.55 40.96
C LEU A 15 77.59 -7.06 39.50
N ALA A 16 78.70 -7.20 38.77
CA ALA A 16 78.76 -6.87 37.34
C ALA A 16 77.86 -7.79 36.50
N VAL A 17 77.83 -9.09 36.79
CA VAL A 17 76.93 -10.05 36.11
C VAL A 17 75.47 -9.74 36.44
N CYS A 18 75.13 -9.48 37.70
CA CYS A 18 73.77 -9.09 38.09
C CYS A 18 73.35 -7.78 37.41
N ALA A 19 74.22 -6.76 37.38
CA ALA A 19 73.95 -5.51 36.69
C ALA A 19 73.76 -5.73 35.18
N SER A 20 74.55 -6.61 34.56
CA SER A 20 74.43 -6.96 33.13
C SER A 20 73.09 -7.63 32.82
N ILE A 21 72.65 -8.55 33.68
CA ILE A 21 71.35 -9.23 33.56
C ILE A 21 70.20 -8.23 33.71
N ILE A 22 70.30 -7.31 34.67
CA ILE A 22 69.30 -6.26 34.89
C ILE A 22 69.23 -5.33 33.67
N VAL A 23 70.38 -4.93 33.12
CA VAL A 23 70.45 -4.08 31.92
C VAL A 23 69.90 -4.81 30.69
N LEU A 24 70.24 -6.09 30.47
CA LEU A 24 69.68 -6.92 29.40
C LEU A 24 68.16 -7.11 29.57
N GLY A 25 67.69 -7.32 30.80
CA GLY A 25 66.28 -7.42 31.14
C GLY A 25 65.53 -6.11 30.88
N ALA A 26 66.11 -4.98 31.28
CA ALA A 26 65.56 -3.65 31.04
C ALA A 26 65.54 -3.29 29.55
N LEU A 27 66.60 -3.63 28.80
CA LEU A 27 66.66 -3.45 27.35
C LEU A 27 65.67 -4.35 26.61
N SER A 28 65.51 -5.60 27.05
CA SER A 28 64.49 -6.52 26.51
C SER A 28 63.07 -6.02 26.80
N TYR A 29 62.82 -5.53 28.01
CA TYR A 29 61.55 -4.91 28.39
C TYR A 29 61.28 -3.65 27.57
N LEU A 30 62.27 -2.77 27.39
CA LEU A 30 62.14 -1.59 26.53
C LEU A 30 61.91 -1.99 25.06
N TYR A 31 62.60 -3.01 24.56
CA TYR A 31 62.39 -3.52 23.21
C TYR A 31 60.96 -4.02 23.03
N PHE A 32 60.44 -4.82 23.97
CA PHE A 32 59.08 -5.32 23.90
C PHE A 32 58.00 -4.25 24.11
N THR A 33 58.26 -3.21 24.90
CA THR A 33 57.25 -2.17 25.21
C THR A 33 57.28 -1.00 24.24
N TYR A 34 58.44 -0.61 23.72
CA TYR A 34 58.59 0.55 22.85
C TYR A 34 58.84 0.21 21.37
N LEU A 35 59.55 -0.88 21.06
CA LEU A 35 59.87 -1.28 19.68
C LEU A 35 58.90 -2.33 19.13
N SER A 36 58.39 -3.22 19.97
CA SER A 36 57.34 -4.19 19.64
C SER A 36 55.94 -3.66 19.94
N LYS A 37 55.56 -2.50 19.39
CA LYS A 37 54.13 -2.18 19.33
C LYS A 37 53.45 -3.28 18.50
N PRO A 38 52.37 -3.94 18.98
CA PRO A 38 51.62 -4.85 18.13
C PRO A 38 51.16 -4.04 16.91
N VAL A 39 51.68 -4.38 15.74
CA VAL A 39 51.21 -3.80 14.48
C VAL A 39 49.72 -4.11 14.43
N LYS A 40 48.86 -3.09 14.49
CA LYS A 40 47.45 -3.27 14.16
C LYS A 40 47.44 -3.87 12.75
N ALA A 41 47.02 -5.13 12.64
CA ALA A 41 47.00 -5.80 11.35
C ALA A 41 46.06 -5.02 10.42
N ASP A 42 46.52 -4.69 9.22
CA ASP A 42 45.65 -4.17 8.18
C ASP A 42 44.63 -5.25 7.82
N LEU A 43 43.37 -4.83 7.68
CA LEU A 43 42.24 -5.74 7.52
C LEU A 43 41.56 -5.54 6.18
N VAL A 44 41.18 -6.65 5.55
CA VAL A 44 40.16 -6.68 4.52
C VAL A 44 38.87 -7.19 5.17
N ALA A 45 37.85 -6.34 5.18
CA ALA A 45 36.56 -6.69 5.76
C ALA A 45 35.64 -7.35 4.74
N VAL A 46 34.87 -8.35 5.15
CA VAL A 46 33.81 -8.97 4.36
C VAL A 46 32.45 -8.60 4.97
N ILE A 47 31.56 -8.05 4.16
CA ILE A 47 30.17 -7.76 4.50
C ILE A 47 29.28 -8.70 3.66
N ASN A 48 28.51 -9.57 4.31
CA ASN A 48 27.57 -10.46 3.63
C ASN A 48 26.19 -9.79 3.56
N ILE A 49 25.63 -9.63 2.37
CA ILE A 49 24.29 -9.11 2.11
C ILE A 49 23.45 -10.29 1.62
N GLU A 50 22.55 -10.74 2.48
CA GLU A 50 21.81 -11.99 2.36
C GLU A 50 20.34 -11.80 2.75
N GLY A 51 19.42 -12.36 1.97
CA GLY A 51 17.98 -12.34 2.29
C GLY A 51 17.31 -10.97 2.07
N PRO A 52 15.98 -10.94 1.92
CA PRO A 52 15.25 -9.74 1.49
C PRO A 52 15.33 -8.59 2.53
N ILE A 53 15.47 -7.33 2.06
CA ILE A 53 15.43 -6.13 2.93
C ILE A 53 14.00 -5.59 2.93
N LEU A 54 13.20 -6.00 3.91
CA LEU A 54 11.77 -5.67 3.98
C LEU A 54 11.44 -4.60 5.04
N SER A 55 12.34 -4.40 6.00
CA SER A 55 12.16 -3.46 7.12
C SER A 55 13.43 -2.66 7.41
N SER A 56 13.28 -1.53 8.10
CA SER A 56 14.43 -0.71 8.52
C SER A 56 15.42 -1.47 9.40
N GLN A 57 14.97 -2.48 10.14
CA GLN A 57 15.85 -3.30 10.97
C GLN A 57 16.74 -4.23 10.12
N ASP A 58 16.24 -4.71 8.98
CA ASP A 58 17.03 -5.49 8.02
C ASP A 58 18.13 -4.61 7.41
N ALA A 59 17.76 -3.39 6.98
CA ALA A 59 18.71 -2.42 6.44
C ALA A 59 19.77 -2.01 7.48
N LYS A 60 19.35 -1.76 8.73
CA LYS A 60 20.23 -1.28 9.81
C LYS A 60 21.47 -2.15 10.01
N ARG A 61 21.34 -3.48 9.94
CA ARG A 61 22.48 -4.41 10.06
C ARG A 61 23.57 -4.12 9.02
N TYR A 62 23.19 -3.79 7.79
CA TYR A 62 24.14 -3.48 6.72
C TYR A 62 24.71 -2.08 6.88
N LEU A 63 23.87 -1.09 7.19
CA LEU A 63 24.30 0.30 7.42
C LEU A 63 25.31 0.39 8.58
N GLU A 64 25.08 -0.32 9.68
CA GLU A 64 26.04 -0.38 10.80
C GLU A 64 27.36 -1.04 10.41
N ALA A 65 27.33 -2.12 9.62
CA ALA A 65 28.53 -2.78 9.13
C ALA A 65 29.33 -1.87 8.16
N ILE A 66 28.65 -1.15 7.27
CA ILE A 66 29.27 -0.19 6.34
C ILE A 66 29.87 0.99 7.11
N SER A 67 29.12 1.57 8.05
CA SER A 67 29.60 2.66 8.91
C SER A 67 30.81 2.25 9.76
N HIS A 68 30.81 1.02 10.29
CA HIS A 68 31.96 0.46 10.99
C HIS A 68 33.17 0.27 10.06
N ALA A 69 32.94 -0.27 8.85
CA ALA A 69 33.98 -0.41 7.85
C ALA A 69 34.60 0.92 7.46
N MET A 70 33.77 1.97 7.32
CA MET A 70 34.19 3.32 6.96
C MET A 70 35.03 3.96 8.06
N SER A 71 34.56 3.95 9.32
CA SER A 71 35.20 4.63 10.45
C SER A 71 36.38 3.90 11.09
N ASN A 72 36.56 2.60 10.84
CA ASN A 72 37.66 1.82 11.42
C ASN A 72 38.93 1.89 10.55
N ASP A 73 39.94 2.63 11.02
CA ASP A 73 41.22 2.80 10.32
C ASP A 73 42.00 1.51 10.08
N SER A 74 41.73 0.44 10.85
CA SER A 74 42.39 -0.86 10.62
C SER A 74 41.84 -1.56 9.37
N ILE A 75 40.61 -1.23 8.95
CA ILE A 75 39.99 -1.76 7.74
C ILE A 75 40.44 -0.91 6.56
N LYS A 76 41.13 -1.55 5.61
CA LYS A 76 41.76 -0.89 4.47
C LYS A 76 41.02 -1.11 3.15
N ALA A 77 40.28 -2.21 3.05
CA ALA A 77 39.43 -2.52 1.91
C ALA A 77 38.23 -3.37 2.36
N VAL A 78 37.18 -3.39 1.53
CA VAL A 78 35.94 -4.12 1.81
C VAL A 78 35.57 -5.02 0.64
N VAL A 79 35.17 -6.25 0.95
CA VAL A 79 34.50 -7.15 0.03
C VAL A 79 33.03 -7.25 0.43
N VAL A 80 32.13 -6.98 -0.50
CA VAL A 80 30.69 -7.14 -0.29
C VAL A 80 30.26 -8.43 -0.98
N LYS A 81 29.87 -9.44 -0.20
CA LYS A 81 29.34 -10.71 -0.72
C LYS A 81 27.83 -10.61 -0.82
N ILE A 82 27.25 -10.85 -2.00
CA ILE A 82 25.84 -10.61 -2.30
C ILE A 82 25.17 -11.93 -2.71
N ASP A 83 24.21 -12.37 -1.91
CA ASP A 83 23.26 -13.45 -2.20
C ASP A 83 21.85 -12.96 -1.89
N PHE A 84 21.31 -12.14 -2.80
CA PHE A 84 20.21 -11.24 -2.51
C PHE A 84 19.30 -11.02 -3.72
N LEU A 85 18.01 -11.27 -3.49
CA LEU A 85 16.93 -11.11 -4.47
C LEU A 85 16.35 -9.70 -4.52
N GLY A 86 16.67 -8.85 -3.55
CA GLY A 86 16.17 -7.49 -3.45
C GLY A 86 15.26 -7.20 -2.26
N GLY A 87 14.57 -6.05 -2.27
CA GLY A 87 13.79 -5.57 -1.13
C GLY A 87 13.01 -4.30 -1.42
N ALA A 88 12.55 -3.64 -0.36
CA ALA A 88 11.87 -2.35 -0.46
C ALA A 88 12.81 -1.33 -1.10
N ALA A 89 12.37 -0.66 -2.17
CA ALA A 89 13.24 0.16 -3.01
C ALA A 89 14.04 1.20 -2.21
N HIS A 90 13.37 1.93 -1.32
CA HIS A 90 13.99 2.96 -0.47
C HIS A 90 15.02 2.42 0.53
N LEU A 91 14.90 1.18 0.99
CA LEU A 91 15.86 0.56 1.92
C LEU A 91 17.09 0.04 1.17
N VAL A 92 16.87 -0.54 -0.01
CA VAL A 92 17.96 -0.94 -0.92
C VAL A 92 18.76 0.29 -1.35
N GLU A 93 18.09 1.41 -1.67
CA GLU A 93 18.75 2.68 -2.00
C GLU A 93 19.60 3.23 -0.85
N GLN A 94 19.19 3.09 0.40
CA GLN A 94 20.01 3.49 1.55
C GLN A 94 21.32 2.71 1.60
N VAL A 95 21.27 1.38 1.47
CA VAL A 95 22.48 0.54 1.48
C VAL A 95 23.38 0.88 0.29
N TYR A 96 22.80 1.12 -0.89
CA TYR A 96 23.55 1.57 -2.07
C TYR A 96 24.27 2.91 -1.83
N LEU A 97 23.58 3.91 -1.26
CA LEU A 97 24.16 5.23 -1.01
C LEU A 97 25.31 5.15 0.01
N ASP A 98 25.14 4.41 1.12
CA ASP A 98 26.21 4.22 2.11
C ASP A 98 27.42 3.46 1.53
N LEU A 99 27.18 2.46 0.66
CA LEU A 99 28.27 1.78 -0.04
C LEU A 99 29.00 2.69 -1.02
N MET A 100 28.29 3.60 -1.69
CA MET A 100 28.91 4.61 -2.56
C MET A 100 29.83 5.54 -1.75
N GLU A 101 29.39 5.99 -0.57
CA GLU A 101 30.23 6.81 0.32
C GLU A 101 31.45 6.02 0.85
N LEU A 102 31.26 4.75 1.20
CA LEU A 102 32.38 3.87 1.60
C LEU A 102 33.40 3.71 0.46
N ARG A 103 32.93 3.52 -0.77
CA ARG A 103 33.79 3.38 -1.96
C ARG A 103 34.65 4.62 -2.19
N ASP A 104 34.12 5.81 -1.92
CA ASP A 104 34.86 7.06 -2.09
C ASP A 104 36.07 7.17 -1.13
N VAL A 105 36.11 6.37 -0.05
CA VAL A 105 37.20 6.38 0.95
C VAL A 105 38.05 5.11 0.99
N LYS A 106 37.52 3.94 0.59
CA LYS A 106 38.21 2.65 0.64
C LYS A 106 37.80 1.79 -0.56
N PRO A 107 38.71 0.95 -1.12
CA PRO A 107 38.34 0.02 -2.18
C PRO A 107 37.21 -0.92 -1.76
N VAL A 108 36.17 -1.03 -2.59
CA VAL A 108 35.01 -1.92 -2.38
C VAL A 108 34.88 -2.87 -3.57
N ILE A 109 35.00 -4.17 -3.31
CA ILE A 109 34.89 -5.23 -4.31
C ILE A 109 33.65 -6.08 -4.04
N ALA A 110 32.76 -6.24 -5.01
CA ALA A 110 31.62 -7.13 -4.90
C ALA A 110 31.97 -8.56 -5.34
N LEU A 111 31.42 -9.55 -4.63
CA LEU A 111 31.26 -10.91 -5.11
C LEU A 111 29.76 -11.24 -5.11
N THR A 112 29.22 -11.63 -6.26
CA THR A 112 27.81 -11.95 -6.40
C THR A 112 27.61 -13.46 -6.59
N ASP A 113 26.94 -14.11 -5.63
CA ASP A 113 26.43 -15.48 -5.76
C ASP A 113 25.09 -15.41 -6.51
N MET A 114 24.17 -14.60 -5.98
CA MET A 114 22.92 -14.19 -6.62
C MET A 114 22.73 -12.69 -6.41
N ALA A 115 22.67 -11.91 -7.48
CA ALA A 115 22.45 -10.46 -7.41
C ALA A 115 21.33 -10.07 -8.36
N LEU A 116 20.08 -10.19 -7.87
CA LEU A 116 18.88 -9.87 -8.64
C LEU A 116 18.23 -8.60 -8.14
N SER A 117 17.73 -7.77 -9.07
CA SER A 117 17.07 -6.50 -8.82
C SER A 117 17.83 -5.65 -7.78
N GLY A 118 17.31 -5.49 -6.56
CA GLY A 118 17.99 -4.73 -5.51
C GLY A 118 19.38 -5.25 -5.15
N GLY A 119 19.66 -6.54 -5.31
CA GLY A 119 21.02 -7.06 -5.13
C GLY A 119 22.01 -6.62 -6.20
N TYR A 120 21.55 -6.55 -7.45
CA TYR A 120 22.37 -5.95 -8.50
C TYR A 120 22.51 -4.43 -8.31
N TYR A 121 21.46 -3.74 -7.84
CA TYR A 121 21.50 -2.31 -7.50
C TYR A 121 22.62 -2.02 -6.49
N ILE A 122 22.73 -2.82 -5.43
CA ILE A 122 23.78 -2.73 -4.41
C ILE A 122 25.15 -3.09 -5.00
N ALA A 123 25.26 -4.16 -5.78
CA ALA A 123 26.53 -4.59 -6.40
C ALA A 123 27.16 -3.46 -7.24
N VAL A 124 26.33 -2.71 -7.96
CA VAL A 124 26.71 -1.57 -8.81
C VAL A 124 27.33 -0.41 -8.01
N ALA A 125 27.23 -0.38 -6.68
CA ALA A 125 27.96 0.58 -5.84
C ALA A 125 29.46 0.28 -5.72
N SER A 126 29.93 -0.92 -6.09
CA SER A 126 31.33 -1.36 -5.90
C SER A 126 32.26 -0.88 -7.02
N ASP A 127 33.58 -0.86 -6.77
CA ASP A 127 34.61 -0.53 -7.76
C ASP A 127 34.74 -1.62 -8.85
N TYR A 128 34.63 -2.88 -8.41
CA TYR A 128 34.79 -4.08 -9.22
C TYR A 128 33.81 -5.16 -8.75
N ILE A 129 33.24 -5.92 -9.69
CA ILE A 129 32.22 -6.94 -9.43
C ILE A 129 32.69 -8.28 -10.00
N TYR A 130 32.90 -9.25 -9.11
CA TYR A 130 33.08 -10.66 -9.46
C TYR A 130 31.74 -11.41 -9.41
N ALA A 131 31.55 -12.35 -10.32
CA ALA A 131 30.46 -13.33 -10.27
C ALA A 131 30.98 -14.76 -10.44
N GLU A 132 30.23 -15.75 -9.98
CA GLU A 132 30.47 -17.15 -10.38
C GLU A 132 29.82 -17.42 -11.75
N PRO A 133 30.28 -18.42 -12.54
CA PRO A 133 29.77 -18.62 -13.90
C PRO A 133 28.25 -18.84 -13.99
N ALA A 134 27.68 -19.52 -12.99
CA ALA A 134 26.28 -19.88 -12.90
C ALA A 134 25.46 -18.96 -11.97
N SER A 135 26.04 -17.86 -11.49
CA SER A 135 25.33 -16.85 -10.71
C SER A 135 24.18 -16.25 -11.51
N PHE A 136 23.09 -15.89 -10.85
CA PHE A 136 22.01 -15.13 -11.46
C PHE A 136 22.19 -13.64 -11.20
N ILE A 137 22.35 -12.86 -12.27
CA ILE A 137 22.64 -11.42 -12.24
C ILE A 137 21.57 -10.67 -13.04
N GLY A 138 21.29 -9.43 -12.65
CA GLY A 138 20.39 -8.56 -13.39
C GLY A 138 19.02 -8.48 -12.74
N GLY A 139 17.95 -8.77 -13.47
CA GLY A 139 16.58 -8.51 -12.98
C GLY A 139 16.35 -7.01 -12.74
N VAL A 140 16.94 -6.15 -13.58
CA VAL A 140 16.84 -4.69 -13.46
C VAL A 140 15.40 -4.27 -13.71
N GLY A 141 14.67 -4.04 -12.62
CA GLY A 141 13.24 -3.89 -12.66
C GLY A 141 12.69 -3.41 -11.32
N VAL A 142 11.44 -2.95 -11.36
CA VAL A 142 10.73 -2.44 -10.20
C VAL A 142 9.34 -3.06 -10.19
N ILE A 143 8.97 -3.64 -9.05
CA ILE A 143 7.61 -4.10 -8.80
C ILE A 143 6.94 -3.02 -7.94
N GLY A 144 5.74 -2.59 -8.34
CA GLY A 144 4.96 -1.64 -7.54
C GLY A 144 3.57 -2.18 -7.29
N ILE A 145 3.09 -2.01 -6.06
CA ILE A 145 1.72 -2.34 -5.69
C ILE A 145 0.92 -1.05 -5.72
N VAL A 146 -0.11 -1.01 -6.57
CA VAL A 146 -0.90 0.18 -6.88
C VAL A 146 -1.67 0.70 -5.65
N PRO A 147 -1.98 2.00 -5.58
CA PRO A 147 -2.87 2.53 -4.54
C PRO A 147 -4.19 1.72 -4.46
N PRO A 148 -4.74 1.49 -3.26
CA PRO A 148 -6.01 0.80 -3.14
C PRO A 148 -7.16 1.71 -3.57
N VAL A 149 -8.26 1.10 -4.02
CA VAL A 149 -9.53 1.82 -4.20
C VAL A 149 -10.05 2.23 -2.81
N LEU A 150 -10.21 3.54 -2.60
CA LEU A 150 -10.72 4.05 -1.33
C LEU A 150 -12.22 3.80 -1.20
N ILE A 151 -12.60 3.06 -0.16
CA ILE A 151 -13.98 2.95 0.31
C ILE A 151 -14.26 4.18 1.18
N PRO A 152 -15.20 5.07 0.81
CA PRO A 152 -15.46 6.29 1.57
C PRO A 152 -16.15 5.97 2.90
N SER A 153 -15.97 6.85 3.88
CA SER A 153 -16.62 6.74 5.19
C SER A 153 -16.89 8.13 5.78
N GLU A 154 -17.94 8.23 6.59
CA GLU A 154 -18.22 9.40 7.44
C GLU A 154 -17.51 9.34 8.81
N ARG A 155 -16.78 8.25 9.09
CA ARG A 155 -16.03 8.07 10.35
C ARG A 155 -14.54 8.39 10.19
N CYS A 156 -13.97 8.02 9.06
CA CYS A 156 -12.59 8.35 8.71
C CYS A 156 -12.63 9.48 7.67
N LEU A 157 -12.09 10.64 8.04
CA LEU A 157 -12.09 11.83 7.19
C LEU A 157 -10.67 12.12 6.71
N GLU A 158 -10.50 12.16 5.40
CA GLU A 158 -9.24 12.44 4.73
C GLU A 158 -9.22 13.87 4.20
N SER A 159 -8.17 14.64 4.46
CA SER A 159 -8.09 16.04 4.02
C SER A 159 -8.00 16.24 2.50
N GLY A 160 -8.09 15.18 1.68
CA GLY A 160 -8.09 15.24 0.23
C GLY A 160 -8.15 13.86 -0.44
N ALA A 161 -8.50 13.85 -1.73
CA ALA A 161 -8.80 12.62 -2.50
C ALA A 161 -7.68 11.56 -2.51
N TYR A 162 -6.42 11.98 -2.39
CA TYR A 162 -5.27 11.07 -2.39
C TYR A 162 -4.61 10.93 -1.03
N LYS A 163 -5.20 11.47 0.06
CA LYS A 163 -4.55 11.49 1.37
C LYS A 163 -4.46 10.09 2.01
N ALA A 164 -5.48 9.25 1.85
CA ALA A 164 -5.45 7.86 2.32
C ALA A 164 -4.76 6.91 1.31
N THR A 165 -4.80 7.20 0.02
CA THR A 165 -4.27 6.32 -1.03
C THR A 165 -2.85 6.67 -1.47
N GLY A 166 -2.32 7.84 -1.11
CA GLY A 166 -0.97 8.32 -1.41
C GLY A 166 -0.75 8.80 -2.85
N PHE A 167 -1.21 8.04 -3.85
CA PHE A 167 -1.15 8.40 -5.26
C PHE A 167 -2.49 8.21 -5.96
N SER A 168 -2.66 8.92 -7.09
CA SER A 168 -3.64 8.53 -8.11
C SER A 168 -3.20 7.25 -8.80
N GLU A 169 -4.12 6.33 -9.05
CA GLU A 169 -3.89 5.10 -9.81
C GLU A 169 -3.25 5.37 -11.18
N LEU A 170 -3.65 6.44 -11.87
CA LEU A 170 -3.08 6.82 -13.16
C LEU A 170 -1.67 7.41 -13.05
N ARG A 171 -1.35 8.03 -11.91
CA ARG A 171 -0.03 8.65 -11.68
C ARG A 171 1.00 7.62 -11.22
N PHE A 172 0.57 6.60 -10.48
CA PHE A 172 1.47 5.64 -9.85
C PHE A 172 2.38 4.88 -10.84
N PRO A 173 1.92 4.42 -12.03
CA PRO A 173 2.80 3.82 -13.04
C PRO A 173 3.96 4.74 -13.45
N PHE A 174 3.75 6.06 -13.53
CA PHE A 174 4.85 7.00 -13.81
C PHE A 174 5.85 7.09 -12.66
N SER A 175 5.39 7.00 -11.41
CA SER A 175 6.28 6.91 -10.24
C SER A 175 7.11 5.63 -10.26
N LEU A 176 6.52 4.50 -10.63
CA LEU A 176 7.22 3.23 -10.83
C LEU A 176 8.29 3.35 -11.92
N MET A 177 7.95 3.93 -13.07
CA MET A 177 8.92 4.14 -14.15
C MET A 177 10.05 5.09 -13.77
N ARG A 178 9.79 6.11 -12.94
CA ARG A 178 10.84 6.97 -12.37
C ARG A 178 11.81 6.19 -11.47
N ALA A 179 11.30 5.27 -10.64
CA ALA A 179 12.15 4.41 -9.83
C ALA A 179 13.00 3.46 -10.71
N LEU A 180 12.47 2.98 -11.84
CA LEU A 180 13.25 2.21 -12.81
C LEU A 180 14.34 3.08 -13.46
N ASP A 181 14.01 4.31 -13.83
CA ASP A 181 14.97 5.24 -14.41
C ASP A 181 16.10 5.60 -13.44
N ASN A 182 15.83 5.69 -12.13
CA ASN A 182 16.87 5.86 -11.11
C ASN A 182 17.83 4.67 -11.09
N PHE A 183 17.31 3.44 -11.14
CA PHE A 183 18.11 2.22 -11.18
C PHE A 183 19.02 2.20 -12.42
N LEU A 184 18.47 2.50 -13.60
CA LEU A 184 19.26 2.53 -14.83
C LEU A 184 20.32 3.64 -14.81
N GLN A 185 20.03 4.77 -14.18
CA GLN A 185 21.01 5.84 -13.98
C GLN A 185 22.15 5.41 -13.05
N ALA A 186 21.84 4.69 -11.96
CA ALA A 186 22.87 4.13 -11.07
C ALA A 186 23.81 3.19 -11.84
N ILE A 187 23.26 2.30 -12.67
CA ILE A 187 24.03 1.39 -13.54
C ILE A 187 24.86 2.19 -14.53
N LYS A 188 24.26 3.13 -15.26
CA LYS A 188 24.96 3.94 -16.26
C LYS A 188 26.12 4.72 -15.62
N ARG A 189 25.91 5.29 -14.42
CA ARG A 189 26.91 6.08 -13.71
C ARG A 189 28.10 5.23 -13.27
N ASN A 190 27.86 4.04 -12.73
CA ASN A 190 28.91 3.22 -12.10
C ASN A 190 29.51 2.14 -13.02
N ARG A 191 28.81 1.76 -14.09
CA ARG A 191 29.28 0.76 -15.07
C ARG A 191 29.69 1.37 -16.41
N ALA A 192 29.27 2.61 -16.71
CA ALA A 192 29.58 3.42 -17.89
C ALA A 192 30.30 2.70 -19.05
N GLU A 193 31.63 2.84 -19.14
CA GLU A 193 32.47 2.34 -20.25
C GLU A 193 32.53 0.80 -20.33
N ARG A 194 32.18 0.10 -19.25
CA ARG A 194 32.18 -1.36 -19.16
C ARG A 194 30.88 -1.95 -19.72
N LEU A 195 29.78 -1.18 -19.69
CA LEU A 195 28.46 -1.64 -20.06
C LEU A 195 28.34 -1.79 -21.60
N LYS A 196 28.05 -3.01 -22.06
CA LYS A 196 27.89 -3.34 -23.48
C LYS A 196 26.44 -3.51 -23.89
N ILE A 197 25.60 -4.01 -22.97
CA ILE A 197 24.15 -4.06 -23.16
C ILE A 197 23.55 -2.65 -23.19
N ASN A 198 22.59 -2.43 -24.08
CA ASN A 198 21.90 -1.15 -24.14
C ASN A 198 20.83 -1.04 -23.03
N LEU A 199 20.52 0.19 -22.60
CA LEU A 199 19.55 0.40 -21.52
C LEU A 199 18.13 -0.05 -21.85
N THR A 200 17.75 -0.10 -23.14
CA THR A 200 16.42 -0.52 -23.59
C THR A 200 16.20 -2.02 -23.36
N GLU A 201 17.23 -2.81 -23.56
CA GLU A 201 17.25 -4.25 -23.30
C GLU A 201 17.28 -4.52 -21.80
N LEU A 202 18.11 -3.78 -21.07
CA LEU A 202 18.21 -3.90 -19.61
C LEU A 202 16.88 -3.57 -18.89
N LYS A 203 16.10 -2.63 -19.43
CA LYS A 203 14.75 -2.27 -18.95
C LYS A 203 13.74 -3.43 -18.98
N ARG A 204 14.03 -4.53 -19.69
CA ARG A 204 13.14 -5.70 -19.77
C ARG A 204 13.11 -6.53 -18.48
N GLY A 205 14.05 -6.29 -17.55
CA GLY A 205 14.12 -7.03 -16.29
C GLY A 205 14.56 -8.48 -16.45
N GLU A 206 15.32 -8.80 -17.50
CA GLU A 206 15.86 -10.14 -17.76
C GLU A 206 16.93 -10.51 -16.72
N ILE A 207 17.06 -11.80 -16.47
CA ILE A 207 18.09 -12.41 -15.63
C ILE A 207 19.14 -13.03 -16.56
N TYR A 208 20.40 -12.80 -16.25
CA TYR A 208 21.56 -13.30 -17.00
C TYR A 208 22.41 -14.20 -16.10
N LEU A 209 23.02 -15.22 -16.69
CA LEU A 209 24.06 -16.01 -16.01
C LEU A 209 25.31 -15.16 -15.79
N GLY A 210 26.11 -15.47 -14.77
CA GLY A 210 27.32 -14.71 -14.46
C GLY A 210 28.30 -14.62 -15.63
N CYS A 211 28.43 -15.69 -16.43
CA CYS A 211 29.21 -15.65 -17.67
C CYS A 211 28.65 -14.68 -18.72
N GLU A 212 27.34 -14.69 -18.96
CA GLU A 212 26.66 -13.73 -19.86
C GLU A 212 26.78 -12.29 -19.31
N ALA A 213 26.67 -12.12 -18.00
CA ALA A 213 26.78 -10.82 -17.34
C ALA A 213 28.17 -10.18 -17.56
N VAL A 214 29.25 -10.97 -17.65
CA VAL A 214 30.59 -10.47 -18.04
C VAL A 214 30.58 -10.02 -19.49
N GLU A 215 29.99 -10.82 -20.40
CA GLU A 215 29.91 -10.50 -21.82
C GLU A 215 29.11 -9.21 -22.08
N LEU A 216 28.05 -8.98 -21.30
CA LEU A 216 27.17 -7.81 -21.35
C LEU A 216 27.73 -6.60 -20.58
N GLY A 217 28.79 -6.79 -19.78
CA GLY A 217 29.41 -5.73 -18.98
C GLY A 217 28.66 -5.38 -17.69
N LEU A 218 27.73 -6.24 -17.25
CA LEU A 218 27.02 -6.10 -15.97
C LEU A 218 27.94 -6.43 -14.79
N VAL A 219 28.86 -7.37 -14.96
CA VAL A 219 29.93 -7.68 -14.01
C VAL A 219 31.29 -7.59 -14.71
N ASP A 220 32.38 -7.53 -13.95
CA ASP A 220 33.71 -7.30 -14.50
C ASP A 220 34.41 -8.61 -14.88
N GLU A 221 34.33 -9.64 -14.03
CA GLU A 221 35.01 -10.91 -14.27
C GLU A 221 34.38 -12.06 -13.49
N ILE A 222 34.66 -13.28 -13.92
CA ILE A 222 34.40 -14.48 -13.14
C ILE A 222 35.44 -14.62 -12.01
N GLY A 223 34.98 -14.83 -10.78
CA GLY A 223 35.88 -15.00 -9.64
C GLY A 223 35.24 -15.60 -8.40
N SER A 224 36.10 -15.97 -7.46
CA SER A 224 35.71 -16.50 -6.15
C SER A 224 35.95 -15.45 -5.05
N LEU A 225 35.50 -15.74 -3.83
CA LEU A 225 35.78 -14.91 -2.66
C LEU A 225 37.28 -14.64 -2.45
N GLN A 226 38.12 -15.64 -2.69
CA GLN A 226 39.57 -15.46 -2.58
C GLN A 226 40.08 -14.44 -3.60
N ARG A 227 39.55 -14.45 -4.84
CA ARG A 227 39.92 -13.44 -5.85
C ARG A 227 39.43 -12.05 -5.47
N ALA A 228 38.19 -11.93 -4.97
CA ALA A 228 37.66 -10.66 -4.51
C ALA A 228 38.48 -10.06 -3.35
N VAL A 229 38.87 -10.88 -2.37
CA VAL A 229 39.75 -10.46 -1.26
C VAL A 229 41.13 -10.06 -1.74
N MET A 230 41.74 -10.82 -2.66
CA MET A 230 43.05 -10.47 -3.22
C MET A 230 42.97 -9.15 -3.99
N LYS A 231 41.92 -8.94 -4.79
CA LYS A 231 41.70 -7.69 -5.53
C LYS A 231 41.53 -6.50 -4.57
N ALA A 232 40.72 -6.67 -3.52
CA ALA A 232 40.53 -5.63 -2.50
C ALA A 232 41.86 -5.27 -1.81
N ALA A 233 42.68 -6.25 -1.47
CA ALA A 233 44.00 -6.04 -0.89
C ALA A 233 44.97 -5.36 -1.88
N GLU A 234 44.93 -5.72 -3.16
CA GLU A 234 45.74 -5.12 -4.22
C GLU A 234 45.44 -3.63 -4.40
N GLU A 235 44.15 -3.28 -4.52
CA GLU A 235 43.67 -1.89 -4.65
C GLU A 235 44.00 -1.05 -3.41
N ALA A 236 44.08 -1.68 -2.23
CA ALA A 236 44.53 -1.04 -0.99
C ALA A 236 46.04 -1.14 -0.74
N HIS A 237 46.81 -1.67 -1.69
CA HIS A 237 48.27 -1.82 -1.63
C HIS A 237 48.79 -2.62 -0.41
N LEU A 238 48.06 -3.67 -0.02
CA LEU A 238 48.39 -4.49 1.15
C LEU A 238 49.20 -5.73 0.78
N THR A 239 50.35 -5.92 1.42
CA THR A 239 51.15 -7.17 1.30
C THR A 239 50.90 -8.18 2.41
N ARG A 240 50.41 -7.71 3.57
CA ARG A 240 50.08 -8.53 4.74
C ARG A 240 48.80 -8.00 5.33
N TYR A 241 47.78 -8.85 5.38
CA TYR A 241 46.47 -8.47 5.89
C TYR A 241 45.80 -9.69 6.53
N ALA A 242 44.83 -9.43 7.40
CA ALA A 242 43.89 -10.43 7.86
C ALA A 242 42.50 -10.15 7.27
N VAL A 243 41.69 -11.20 7.16
CA VAL A 243 40.31 -11.10 6.68
C VAL A 243 39.38 -11.22 7.87
N ILE A 244 38.45 -10.27 8.01
CA ILE A 244 37.42 -10.32 9.06
C ILE A 244 36.03 -10.24 8.43
N SER A 245 35.03 -10.83 9.08
CA SER A 245 33.63 -10.66 8.69
C SER A 245 32.97 -9.68 9.65
N LEU A 246 32.25 -8.68 9.13
CA LEU A 246 31.64 -7.62 9.95
C LEU A 246 30.21 -7.94 10.40
N ASN A 247 29.52 -8.84 9.70
CA ASN A 247 28.12 -9.10 9.94
C ASN A 247 27.77 -10.59 9.77
N THR A 248 28.64 -11.51 10.18
CA THR A 248 28.30 -12.95 10.25
C THR A 248 26.91 -13.15 10.86
N ALA A 249 26.13 -14.07 10.28
CA ALA A 249 24.83 -14.48 10.81
C ALA A 249 24.94 -14.69 12.33
N PRO A 250 23.93 -14.27 13.12
CA PRO A 250 23.97 -14.46 14.57
C PRO A 250 24.31 -15.93 14.86
N GLN A 251 25.35 -16.18 15.65
CA GLN A 251 25.30 -17.41 16.44
C GLN A 251 24.06 -17.25 17.32
N ALA A 252 23.03 -18.04 17.02
CA ALA A 252 21.75 -17.97 17.70
C ALA A 252 21.98 -18.06 19.22
N SER A 253 21.89 -16.92 19.91
CA SER A 253 21.64 -16.89 21.33
C SER A 253 20.17 -17.31 21.53
N PRO A 254 19.87 -18.35 22.33
CA PRO A 254 18.50 -18.88 22.50
C PRO A 254 17.48 -17.88 23.06
N GLU A 255 17.92 -16.69 23.49
CA GLU A 255 17.13 -15.76 24.29
C GLU A 255 16.59 -14.56 23.51
N ALA A 256 16.88 -14.44 22.20
CA ALA A 256 16.38 -13.37 21.33
C ALA A 256 15.27 -13.85 20.36
N GLN A 257 14.62 -14.98 20.67
CA GLN A 257 13.57 -15.57 19.86
C GLN A 257 12.21 -14.93 20.17
N GLY A 258 12.07 -13.66 19.80
CA GLY A 258 10.76 -13.05 19.57
C GLY A 258 10.37 -13.28 18.11
N ASP A 259 9.70 -14.40 17.83
CA ASP A 259 8.82 -14.69 16.69
C ASP A 259 9.06 -13.98 15.34
N ARG A 260 10.28 -14.02 14.78
CA ARG A 260 10.48 -13.78 13.35
C ARG A 260 11.50 -14.76 12.78
N GLU A 261 10.99 -15.85 12.21
CA GLU A 261 11.77 -16.73 11.34
C GLU A 261 12.29 -15.93 10.14
N ALA A 262 13.51 -16.22 9.69
CA ALA A 262 14.04 -15.65 8.46
C ALA A 262 13.09 -15.98 7.30
N VAL A 263 12.60 -14.95 6.61
CA VAL A 263 11.62 -15.13 5.52
C VAL A 263 12.29 -15.90 4.37
N ASP A 264 11.84 -17.14 4.12
CA ASP A 264 12.26 -17.89 2.93
C ASP A 264 11.78 -17.13 1.69
N TRP A 265 12.67 -16.88 0.74
CA TRP A 265 12.33 -16.18 -0.49
C TRP A 265 11.20 -16.84 -1.28
N ARG A 266 11.00 -18.15 -1.12
CA ARG A 266 9.88 -18.90 -1.73
C ARG A 266 8.52 -18.55 -1.13
N SER A 267 8.50 -17.97 0.07
CA SER A 267 7.30 -17.52 0.77
C SER A 267 6.94 -16.05 0.49
N LEU A 268 7.80 -15.32 -0.23
CA LEU A 268 7.51 -13.96 -0.64
C LEU A 268 6.27 -13.95 -1.54
N SER A 269 5.30 -13.09 -1.22
CA SER A 269 4.09 -12.85 -2.02
C SER A 269 3.69 -11.38 -1.94
N ALA A 270 2.87 -10.91 -2.89
CA ALA A 270 2.31 -9.56 -2.83
C ALA A 270 1.57 -9.30 -1.51
N GLY A 271 0.82 -10.29 -1.00
CA GLY A 271 0.16 -10.23 0.30
C GLY A 271 1.15 -10.07 1.48
N LEU A 272 2.27 -10.79 1.48
CA LEU A 272 3.31 -10.62 2.50
C LEU A 272 3.97 -9.24 2.41
N LEU A 273 4.29 -8.77 1.20
CA LEU A 273 4.88 -7.45 0.98
C LEU A 273 3.96 -6.33 1.50
N ASN A 274 2.64 -6.46 1.32
CA ASN A 274 1.65 -5.52 1.85
C ASN A 274 1.65 -5.42 3.39
N GLN A 275 2.03 -6.49 4.10
CA GLN A 275 2.14 -6.45 5.56
C GLN A 275 3.36 -5.64 6.03
N TYR A 276 4.44 -5.65 5.25
CA TYR A 276 5.65 -4.88 5.55
C TYR A 276 5.54 -3.42 5.10
N GLN A 277 5.04 -3.20 3.88
CA GLN A 277 4.81 -1.87 3.33
C GLN A 277 3.46 -1.86 2.60
N PRO A 278 2.40 -1.28 3.20
CA PRO A 278 1.08 -1.25 2.58
C PRO A 278 1.12 -0.43 1.28
N PRO A 279 0.24 -0.73 0.32
CA PRO A 279 0.17 0.03 -0.92
C PRO A 279 -0.16 1.51 -0.64
N PRO A 280 0.38 2.44 -1.44
CA PRO A 280 1.25 2.23 -2.60
C PRO A 280 2.70 1.96 -2.21
N SER A 281 3.33 0.96 -2.82
CA SER A 281 4.70 0.54 -2.48
C SER A 281 5.55 0.20 -3.70
N LEU A 282 6.87 0.38 -3.60
CA LEU A 282 7.85 0.11 -4.66
C LEU A 282 8.95 -0.82 -4.15
N TRP A 283 9.29 -1.82 -4.96
CA TRP A 283 10.20 -2.90 -4.60
C TRP A 283 11.22 -3.12 -5.72
N TYR A 284 12.50 -3.13 -5.35
CA TYR A 284 13.58 -3.62 -6.19
C TYR A 284 13.80 -5.07 -5.81
N ILE A 285 12.87 -5.94 -6.19
CA ILE A 285 12.90 -7.35 -5.83
C ILE A 285 12.47 -8.22 -7.01
N TYR A 286 13.08 -9.39 -7.15
CA TYR A 286 12.59 -10.43 -8.02
C TYR A 286 11.50 -11.27 -7.33
N LEU A 287 10.33 -11.39 -7.95
CA LEU A 287 9.25 -12.29 -7.51
C LEU A 287 8.92 -13.29 -8.62
N PRO A 288 8.82 -14.61 -8.31
CA PRO A 288 8.30 -15.58 -9.27
C PRO A 288 6.80 -15.31 -9.55
N PRO A 289 6.26 -15.68 -10.73
CA PRO A 289 4.89 -15.33 -11.12
C PRO A 289 3.81 -15.66 -10.08
N ARG A 290 3.87 -16.84 -9.44
CA ARG A 290 2.89 -17.23 -8.42
C ARG A 290 2.88 -16.31 -7.19
N ALA A 291 4.05 -15.77 -6.81
CA ALA A 291 4.18 -14.85 -5.69
C ALA A 291 3.56 -13.48 -5.98
N ALA A 292 3.56 -13.05 -7.25
CA ALA A 292 3.10 -11.73 -7.65
C ALA A 292 1.56 -11.58 -7.66
N PHE A 293 0.80 -12.68 -7.69
CA PHE A 293 -0.65 -12.67 -7.95
C PHE A 293 -1.53 -13.22 -6.81
N ASP A 294 -0.98 -13.49 -5.63
CA ASP A 294 -1.76 -14.03 -4.51
C ASP A 294 -2.38 -12.89 -3.66
N GLU A 295 -3.70 -12.69 -3.79
CA GLU A 295 -4.48 -11.68 -3.06
C GLU A 295 -5.57 -12.35 -2.20
N HIS A 296 -5.56 -12.12 -0.89
CA HIS A 296 -6.64 -12.52 0.02
C HIS A 296 -7.16 -11.31 0.82
N PRO A 297 -8.45 -10.93 0.68
CA PRO A 297 -9.08 -9.93 1.52
C PRO A 297 -9.82 -10.56 2.73
N ILE A 298 -9.71 -9.91 3.88
CA ILE A 298 -10.40 -10.24 5.14
C ILE A 298 -11.75 -9.49 5.19
N LEU A 299 -12.84 -10.20 5.47
CA LEU A 299 -14.20 -9.68 5.58
C LEU A 299 -14.64 -9.54 7.06
N TYR A 300 -15.29 -8.43 7.40
CA TYR A 300 -16.03 -8.26 8.65
C TYR A 300 -17.52 -8.09 8.35
N SER A 301 -18.37 -8.84 9.07
CA SER A 301 -19.83 -8.83 8.99
C SER A 301 -20.41 -8.48 10.36
N THR A 302 -21.45 -7.63 10.38
CA THR A 302 -22.47 -7.64 11.43
C THR A 302 -23.76 -7.01 10.90
N ALA A 303 -24.89 -7.65 11.17
CA ALA A 303 -26.24 -7.17 10.88
C ALA A 303 -27.00 -6.98 12.21
N VAL A 304 -27.90 -6.00 12.24
CA VAL A 304 -28.81 -5.71 13.37
C VAL A 304 -30.24 -5.75 12.83
N GLU A 305 -31.13 -6.46 13.54
CA GLU A 305 -32.56 -6.57 13.23
C GLU A 305 -33.35 -5.37 13.78
N LEU A 306 -34.37 -4.91 13.03
CA LEU A 306 -35.29 -3.84 13.43
C LEU A 306 -36.74 -4.25 13.19
N GLY A 307 -37.62 -3.93 14.16
CA GLY A 307 -39.05 -4.27 14.17
C GLY A 307 -39.98 -3.14 13.67
N SER A 308 -41.26 -3.50 13.45
CA SER A 308 -42.28 -2.65 12.81
C SER A 308 -42.83 -1.51 13.68
N LEU A 309 -43.12 -0.35 13.07
CA LEU A 309 -43.81 0.79 13.71
C LEU A 309 -45.19 1.02 13.06
N LYS A 310 -46.29 0.85 13.80
CA LYS A 310 -47.66 0.99 13.27
C LYS A 310 -48.18 2.44 13.36
N GLY A 311 -48.49 3.04 12.21
CA GLY A 311 -49.34 4.23 12.06
C GLY A 311 -50.79 3.86 11.69
N GLY A 312 -51.77 4.69 12.03
CA GLY A 312 -53.20 4.41 11.88
C GLY A 312 -53.77 4.61 10.48
N GLY A 313 -54.08 3.52 9.77
CA GLY A 313 -55.09 3.45 8.70
C GLY A 313 -54.91 4.28 7.41
N GLY A 314 -53.82 5.02 7.21
CA GLY A 314 -53.54 5.76 5.96
C GLY A 314 -52.63 5.01 4.98
N PRO A 315 -51.99 5.71 4.02
CA PRO A 315 -51.16 5.08 2.97
C PRO A 315 -50.06 4.20 3.55
N ILE A 316 -49.85 3.03 2.97
CA ILE A 316 -48.83 2.08 3.43
C ILE A 316 -47.54 2.31 2.65
N ILE A 317 -46.45 2.52 3.38
CA ILE A 317 -45.08 2.60 2.84
C ILE A 317 -44.32 1.38 3.34
N VAL A 318 -43.72 0.62 2.43
CA VAL A 318 -42.94 -0.57 2.76
C VAL A 318 -41.46 -0.27 2.60
N VAL A 319 -40.65 -0.67 3.57
CA VAL A 319 -39.19 -0.63 3.52
C VAL A 319 -38.71 -2.06 3.37
N ASP A 320 -37.94 -2.33 2.33
CA ASP A 320 -37.38 -3.66 2.09
C ASP A 320 -36.17 -3.89 3.03
N VAL A 321 -36.27 -4.88 3.91
CA VAL A 321 -35.15 -5.38 4.73
C VAL A 321 -34.68 -6.75 4.26
N SER A 322 -35.51 -7.48 3.52
CA SER A 322 -35.28 -8.84 3.02
C SER A 322 -34.03 -9.01 2.15
N HIS A 323 -33.62 -7.96 1.43
CA HIS A 323 -32.41 -7.95 0.59
C HIS A 323 -31.18 -7.35 1.31
N GLU A 324 -31.17 -7.37 2.65
CA GLU A 324 -30.10 -6.82 3.49
C GLU A 324 -29.80 -5.35 3.14
N ASN A 325 -30.85 -4.58 2.86
CA ASN A 325 -30.76 -3.14 2.66
C ASN A 325 -30.08 -2.49 3.87
N ARG A 326 -29.05 -1.68 3.60
CA ARG A 326 -28.27 -0.98 4.61
C ARG A 326 -28.98 0.32 5.01
N ILE A 327 -30.17 0.14 5.55
CA ILE A 327 -31.00 1.21 6.09
C ILE A 327 -31.63 0.82 7.43
N SER A 328 -31.52 1.71 8.41
CA SER A 328 -32.00 1.50 9.78
C SER A 328 -33.07 2.50 10.19
N LEU A 329 -33.77 2.23 11.30
CA LEU A 329 -34.74 3.17 11.88
C LEU A 329 -34.11 4.53 12.18
N TRP A 330 -32.86 4.56 12.65
CA TRP A 330 -32.16 5.82 12.92
C TRP A 330 -31.87 6.64 11.66
N GLU A 331 -31.69 5.99 10.52
CA GLU A 331 -31.41 6.69 9.27
C GLU A 331 -32.68 7.22 8.60
N LEU A 332 -33.80 6.51 8.79
CA LEU A 332 -35.11 6.90 8.30
C LEU A 332 -35.93 7.72 9.29
N ASP A 333 -35.46 7.92 10.52
CA ASP A 333 -36.24 8.44 11.64
C ASP A 333 -37.05 9.69 11.27
N LEU A 334 -36.37 10.66 10.65
CA LEU A 334 -36.99 11.92 10.25
C LEU A 334 -37.99 11.76 9.10
N LEU A 335 -37.67 10.91 8.11
CA LEU A 335 -38.60 10.60 7.01
C LEU A 335 -39.85 9.87 7.55
N ILE A 336 -39.67 8.91 8.45
CA ILE A 336 -40.76 8.19 9.12
C ILE A 336 -41.60 9.15 9.94
N ALA A 337 -40.98 10.04 10.72
CA ALA A 337 -41.69 11.06 11.49
C ALA A 337 -42.56 11.94 10.58
N GLU A 338 -42.04 12.36 9.42
CA GLU A 338 -42.77 13.14 8.44
C GLU A 338 -43.90 12.37 7.75
N LEU A 339 -43.72 11.08 7.48
CA LEU A 339 -44.78 10.20 6.94
C LEU A 339 -45.89 9.95 7.97
N VAL A 340 -45.53 9.65 9.21
CA VAL A 340 -46.47 9.37 10.31
C VAL A 340 -47.27 10.62 10.69
N LYS A 341 -46.64 11.80 10.72
CA LYS A 341 -47.35 13.09 10.90
C LYS A 341 -48.47 13.30 9.87
N ARG A 342 -48.36 12.68 8.69
CA ARG A 342 -49.31 12.73 7.59
C ARG A 342 -50.17 11.46 7.50
N ASN A 343 -50.29 10.72 8.60
CA ASN A 343 -51.12 9.54 8.79
C ASN A 343 -50.74 8.31 7.93
N ALA A 344 -49.50 8.22 7.42
CA ALA A 344 -49.04 7.01 6.76
C ALA A 344 -48.54 5.93 7.74
N THR A 345 -48.57 4.69 7.28
CA THR A 345 -48.07 3.51 7.99
C THR A 345 -46.78 3.04 7.34
N VAL A 346 -45.68 2.92 8.10
CA VAL A 346 -44.39 2.42 7.59
C VAL A 346 -44.16 0.99 8.06
N ILE A 347 -43.98 0.05 7.13
CA ILE A 347 -43.79 -1.38 7.42
C ILE A 347 -42.40 -1.78 6.96
N PHE A 348 -41.64 -2.45 7.82
CA PHE A 348 -40.36 -3.05 7.47
C PHE A 348 -40.59 -4.51 7.12
N ALA A 349 -40.36 -4.90 5.87
CA ALA A 349 -40.55 -6.27 5.41
C ALA A 349 -39.22 -7.03 5.48
N SER A 350 -39.13 -7.99 6.41
CA SER A 350 -37.89 -8.72 6.70
C SER A 350 -37.71 -9.96 5.83
N SER A 351 -38.73 -10.37 5.08
CA SER A 351 -38.68 -11.47 4.12
C SER A 351 -39.33 -11.09 2.80
N TRP A 352 -38.91 -11.73 1.71
CA TRP A 352 -39.49 -11.49 0.38
C TRP A 352 -40.99 -11.76 0.35
N GLU A 353 -41.47 -12.84 0.99
CA GLU A 353 -42.90 -13.17 1.01
C GLU A 353 -43.73 -12.10 1.75
N GLU A 354 -43.19 -11.51 2.82
CA GLU A 354 -43.82 -10.38 3.51
C GLU A 354 -43.85 -9.14 2.61
N LEU A 355 -42.73 -8.81 1.97
CA LEU A 355 -42.62 -7.69 1.06
C LEU A 355 -43.65 -7.83 -0.08
N LYS A 356 -43.62 -8.96 -0.79
CA LYS A 356 -44.53 -9.29 -1.88
C LYS A 356 -45.99 -9.21 -1.46
N GLY A 357 -46.33 -9.74 -0.28
CA GLY A 357 -47.69 -9.67 0.27
C GLY A 357 -48.18 -8.24 0.52
N LYS A 358 -47.26 -7.30 0.76
CA LYS A 358 -47.57 -5.87 1.00
C LYS A 358 -47.52 -4.97 -0.22
N LEU A 359 -46.84 -5.37 -1.31
CA LEU A 359 -46.79 -4.57 -2.54
C LEU A 359 -48.17 -4.30 -3.17
N ASN A 360 -49.19 -5.11 -2.88
CA ASN A 360 -50.55 -4.90 -3.38
C ASN A 360 -51.34 -3.84 -2.60
N GLU A 361 -50.95 -3.53 -1.36
CA GLU A 361 -51.62 -2.54 -0.50
C GLU A 361 -50.76 -1.28 -0.34
N ALA A 362 -49.49 -1.35 -0.72
CA ALA A 362 -48.52 -0.28 -0.57
C ALA A 362 -48.77 0.84 -1.58
N SER A 363 -48.60 2.07 -1.12
CA SER A 363 -48.48 3.28 -1.95
C SER A 363 -47.03 3.59 -2.29
N GLY A 364 -46.08 3.13 -1.45
CA GLY A 364 -44.65 3.39 -1.64
C GLY A 364 -43.76 2.23 -1.22
N LEU A 365 -42.63 2.06 -1.90
CA LEU A 365 -41.56 1.11 -1.60
C LEU A 365 -40.23 1.85 -1.46
N ILE A 366 -39.48 1.54 -0.40
CA ILE A 366 -38.12 2.05 -0.16
C ILE A 366 -37.13 0.89 -0.23
N ILE A 367 -36.16 1.01 -1.13
CA ILE A 367 -34.98 0.14 -1.27
C ILE A 367 -33.75 1.04 -1.07
N ALA A 368 -32.82 0.63 -0.22
CA ALA A 368 -31.68 1.44 0.18
C ALA A 368 -30.43 0.60 0.38
N SER A 369 -29.48 0.74 -0.54
CA SER A 369 -28.19 0.06 -0.53
C SER A 369 -28.29 -1.44 -0.21
N PRO A 370 -29.06 -2.23 -0.99
CA PRO A 370 -29.18 -3.68 -0.80
C PRO A 370 -27.84 -4.38 -0.95
N THR A 371 -27.54 -5.34 -0.06
CA THR A 371 -26.36 -6.22 -0.20
C THR A 371 -26.68 -7.57 -0.85
N LYS A 372 -27.96 -7.87 -1.13
CA LYS A 372 -28.41 -9.02 -1.92
C LYS A 372 -29.09 -8.61 -3.21
N ALA A 373 -28.78 -9.34 -4.29
CA ALA A 373 -29.34 -9.10 -5.62
C ALA A 373 -30.80 -9.54 -5.69
N TYR A 374 -31.62 -8.80 -6.44
CA TYR A 374 -32.99 -9.19 -6.75
C TYR A 374 -33.00 -10.16 -7.94
N THR A 375 -33.80 -11.21 -7.83
CA THR A 375 -34.09 -12.17 -8.90
C THR A 375 -35.00 -11.53 -9.96
N ALA A 376 -35.11 -12.20 -11.12
CA ALA A 376 -35.95 -11.72 -12.22
C ALA A 376 -37.45 -11.72 -11.86
N GLU A 377 -37.89 -12.63 -11.01
CA GLU A 377 -39.26 -12.70 -10.48
C GLU A 377 -39.53 -11.57 -9.50
N GLU A 378 -38.58 -11.29 -8.60
CA GLU A 378 -38.65 -10.19 -7.64
C GLU A 378 -38.71 -8.84 -8.35
N CYS A 379 -37.85 -8.64 -9.36
CA CYS A 379 -37.85 -7.45 -10.19
C CYS A 379 -39.22 -7.22 -10.86
N ARG A 380 -39.82 -8.27 -11.42
CA ARG A 380 -41.15 -8.19 -12.07
C ARG A 380 -42.24 -7.74 -11.10
N ALA A 381 -42.23 -8.24 -9.86
CA ALA A 381 -43.21 -7.83 -8.86
C ALA A 381 -43.07 -6.34 -8.48
N VAL A 382 -41.84 -5.82 -8.44
CA VAL A 382 -41.58 -4.39 -8.19
C VAL A 382 -41.97 -3.53 -9.40
N GLU A 383 -41.68 -3.98 -10.63
CA GLU A 383 -42.17 -3.32 -11.86
C GLU A 383 -43.70 -3.25 -11.89
N ASP A 384 -44.37 -4.36 -11.59
CA ASP A 384 -45.83 -4.43 -11.52
C ASP A 384 -46.37 -3.45 -10.48
N PHE A 385 -45.72 -3.33 -9.31
CA PHE A 385 -46.07 -2.34 -8.28
C PHE A 385 -45.97 -0.90 -8.79
N VAL A 386 -44.87 -0.55 -9.46
CA VAL A 386 -44.69 0.80 -10.02
C VAL A 386 -45.74 1.05 -11.12
N SER A 387 -45.95 0.11 -12.04
CA SER A 387 -46.89 0.29 -13.15
C SER A 387 -48.35 0.56 -12.71
N ARG A 388 -48.73 0.12 -11.50
CA ARG A 388 -50.05 0.37 -10.88
C ARG A 388 -50.17 1.72 -10.16
N GLY A 389 -49.15 2.57 -10.21
CA GLY A 389 -49.17 3.89 -9.56
C GLY A 389 -48.36 4.01 -8.28
N GLY A 390 -47.59 2.97 -7.92
CA GLY A 390 -46.73 2.97 -6.75
C GLY A 390 -45.52 3.91 -6.90
N ALA A 391 -45.05 4.45 -5.77
CA ALA A 391 -43.80 5.21 -5.71
C ALA A 391 -42.63 4.32 -5.23
N LEU A 392 -41.56 4.24 -6.01
CA LEU A 392 -40.34 3.52 -5.67
C LEU A 392 -39.20 4.48 -5.36
N LEU A 393 -38.64 4.42 -4.15
CA LEU A 393 -37.42 5.12 -3.78
C LEU A 393 -36.24 4.15 -3.79
N LEU A 394 -35.22 4.49 -4.55
CA LEU A 394 -33.94 3.79 -4.61
C LEU A 394 -32.87 4.71 -4.01
N PHE A 395 -32.33 4.35 -2.85
CA PHE A 395 -31.18 5.02 -2.25
C PHE A 395 -29.93 4.17 -2.43
N PHE A 396 -28.81 4.81 -2.72
CA PHE A 396 -27.51 4.14 -2.75
C PHE A 396 -26.46 5.01 -2.08
N ASP A 397 -25.62 4.40 -1.26
CA ASP A 397 -24.48 5.07 -0.64
C ASP A 397 -23.21 4.20 -0.84
N PRO A 398 -22.19 4.74 -1.55
CA PRO A 398 -20.91 4.08 -1.80
C PRO A 398 -20.17 3.57 -0.57
N ALA A 399 -20.42 4.11 0.63
CA ALA A 399 -19.80 3.61 1.85
C ALA A 399 -20.22 2.17 2.18
N TYR A 400 -21.39 1.73 1.68
CA TYR A 400 -21.92 0.39 1.90
C TYR A 400 -21.66 -0.57 0.72
N GLU A 401 -21.07 -0.08 -0.37
CA GLU A 401 -20.83 -0.84 -1.60
C GLU A 401 -19.94 -2.08 -1.39
N TYR A 402 -19.13 -2.10 -0.33
CA TYR A 402 -18.09 -3.11 -0.11
C TYR A 402 -18.33 -4.02 1.09
N VAL A 403 -19.51 -3.94 1.71
CA VAL A 403 -19.89 -4.85 2.81
C VAL A 403 -20.35 -6.18 2.18
N ASN A 404 -19.39 -7.06 1.86
CA ASN A 404 -19.55 -8.52 1.63
C ASN A 404 -19.55 -9.16 0.22
N VAL A 405 -19.21 -8.52 -0.92
CA VAL A 405 -19.10 -9.30 -2.19
C VAL A 405 -18.00 -8.83 -3.14
N GLN A 406 -17.34 -9.83 -3.77
CA GLN A 406 -16.53 -9.71 -4.98
C GLN A 406 -17.23 -8.91 -6.09
N GLU A 407 -16.43 -8.35 -6.97
CA GLU A 407 -16.68 -7.27 -7.96
C GLU A 407 -17.92 -7.36 -8.88
N LEU A 408 -18.77 -8.38 -8.78
CA LEU A 408 -19.75 -8.72 -9.82
C LEU A 408 -21.24 -8.56 -9.49
N THR A 409 -21.64 -8.22 -8.26
CA THR A 409 -23.07 -8.05 -7.97
C THR A 409 -23.29 -6.74 -7.23
N ARG A 410 -23.36 -5.62 -7.96
CA ARG A 410 -23.92 -4.37 -7.42
C ARG A 410 -25.43 -4.56 -7.26
N PRO A 411 -25.94 -4.90 -6.06
CA PRO A 411 -27.25 -5.51 -5.98
C PRO A 411 -28.35 -4.53 -6.35
N ILE A 412 -28.17 -3.24 -6.05
CA ILE A 412 -29.12 -2.19 -6.44
C ILE A 412 -29.31 -2.09 -7.96
N ASN A 413 -28.27 -2.37 -8.75
CA ASN A 413 -28.37 -2.29 -10.21
C ASN A 413 -29.18 -3.44 -10.81
N THR A 414 -29.43 -4.53 -10.07
CA THR A 414 -30.34 -5.58 -10.52
C THR A 414 -31.77 -5.08 -10.65
N ILE A 415 -32.21 -4.20 -9.75
CA ILE A 415 -33.53 -3.57 -9.81
C ILE A 415 -33.52 -2.23 -10.56
N ALA A 416 -32.52 -1.36 -10.36
CA ALA A 416 -32.48 -0.03 -10.99
C ALA A 416 -32.45 -0.10 -12.54
N SER A 417 -31.75 -1.08 -13.10
CA SER A 417 -31.62 -1.26 -14.55
C SER A 417 -32.95 -1.56 -15.25
N ARG A 418 -33.91 -2.14 -14.54
CA ARG A 418 -35.29 -2.37 -15.01
C ARG A 418 -35.99 -1.06 -15.40
N PHE A 419 -35.66 0.01 -14.69
CA PHE A 419 -36.19 1.36 -14.92
C PHE A 419 -35.25 2.23 -15.77
N GLY A 420 -34.23 1.63 -16.41
CA GLY A 420 -33.23 2.33 -17.22
C GLY A 420 -32.33 3.27 -16.42
N LEU A 421 -32.04 2.89 -15.18
CA LEU A 421 -31.14 3.59 -14.26
C LEU A 421 -29.95 2.69 -13.92
N TYR A 422 -28.77 3.27 -13.74
CA TYR A 422 -27.60 2.50 -13.33
C TYR A 422 -26.70 3.32 -12.42
N TYR A 423 -26.57 2.91 -11.16
CA TYR A 423 -25.69 3.55 -10.18
C TYR A 423 -24.23 3.30 -10.56
N ALA A 424 -23.41 4.33 -10.56
CA ALA A 424 -22.04 4.30 -11.04
C ALA A 424 -21.00 3.92 -9.98
N LYS A 425 -19.85 3.48 -10.47
CA LYS A 425 -18.58 3.16 -9.77
C LYS A 425 -18.13 4.16 -8.67
N GLY A 426 -18.05 3.83 -7.38
CA GLY A 426 -17.38 4.70 -6.41
C GLY A 426 -18.14 5.99 -6.07
N TYR A 427 -17.41 7.01 -5.59
CA TYR A 427 -17.99 8.24 -5.04
C TYR A 427 -17.60 9.49 -5.82
N LEU A 428 -18.30 10.59 -5.56
CA LEU A 428 -18.06 11.91 -6.11
C LEU A 428 -17.33 12.81 -5.11
N TYR A 429 -16.48 13.70 -5.60
CA TYR A 429 -15.86 14.74 -4.77
C TYR A 429 -15.62 16.01 -5.58
N ASN A 430 -15.46 17.14 -4.90
CA ASN A 430 -15.15 18.43 -5.50
C ASN A 430 -13.99 19.07 -4.73
N ASP A 431 -12.99 19.59 -5.43
CA ASP A 431 -11.80 20.22 -4.85
C ASP A 431 -11.88 21.75 -4.77
N LYS A 432 -12.94 22.35 -5.32
CA LYS A 432 -13.16 23.80 -5.40
C LYS A 432 -14.36 24.26 -4.58
N GLU A 433 -15.51 23.65 -4.80
CA GLU A 433 -16.78 24.04 -4.21
C GLU A 433 -17.42 22.85 -3.50
N TYR A 434 -17.33 22.85 -2.17
CA TYR A 434 -17.79 21.76 -1.30
C TYR A 434 -18.20 22.28 0.08
N TYR A 435 -19.08 21.57 0.77
CA TYR A 435 -19.55 21.92 2.10
C TYR A 435 -18.59 21.39 3.18
N GLY A 436 -17.58 22.19 3.53
CA GLY A 436 -16.61 21.93 4.61
C GLY A 436 -15.63 20.77 4.34
N PHE A 437 -16.04 19.74 3.62
CA PHE A 437 -15.27 18.55 3.29
C PHE A 437 -15.45 18.18 1.82
N TYR A 438 -14.36 17.82 1.13
CA TYR A 438 -14.31 17.68 -0.33
C TYR A 438 -15.27 16.63 -0.93
N ARG A 439 -15.70 15.63 -0.15
CA ARG A 439 -16.74 14.67 -0.60
C ARG A 439 -18.16 15.25 -0.50
N ASN A 440 -18.37 16.27 0.35
CA ASN A 440 -19.66 16.90 0.54
C ASN A 440 -19.94 17.87 -0.60
N ILE A 441 -20.53 17.35 -1.68
CA ILE A 441 -20.75 18.08 -2.92
C ILE A 441 -22.02 18.91 -2.87
N TYR A 442 -21.92 20.15 -3.37
CA TYR A 442 -23.08 20.98 -3.65
C TYR A 442 -23.81 20.53 -4.91
N ILE A 443 -25.13 20.63 -4.88
CA ILE A 443 -26.01 20.34 -6.01
C ILE A 443 -26.90 21.57 -6.18
N THR A 444 -26.74 22.24 -7.31
CA THR A 444 -27.39 23.54 -7.58
C THR A 444 -28.11 23.58 -8.93
N SER A 445 -28.01 22.50 -9.73
CA SER A 445 -28.69 22.37 -11.01
C SER A 445 -29.83 21.36 -10.90
N PHE A 446 -31.06 21.80 -11.14
CA PHE A 446 -32.27 21.01 -10.97
C PHE A 446 -33.14 21.05 -12.23
N ALA A 447 -33.70 19.90 -12.59
CA ALA A 447 -34.87 19.85 -13.47
C ALA A 447 -36.11 20.24 -12.67
N ASN A 448 -37.20 20.62 -13.33
CA ASN A 448 -38.45 20.86 -12.63
C ASN A 448 -39.22 19.54 -12.45
N THR A 449 -39.01 18.84 -11.34
CA THR A 449 -39.72 17.59 -10.99
C THR A 449 -40.46 17.71 -9.65
N THR A 450 -41.36 16.77 -9.36
CA THR A 450 -42.13 16.74 -8.11
C THR A 450 -41.24 16.79 -6.86
N ILE A 451 -40.05 16.20 -6.93
CA ILE A 451 -39.12 16.13 -5.79
C ILE A 451 -38.10 17.26 -5.72
N THR A 452 -37.82 17.91 -6.87
CA THR A 452 -36.82 18.98 -6.98
C THR A 452 -37.42 20.39 -7.02
N SER A 453 -38.75 20.48 -7.04
CA SER A 453 -39.45 21.77 -7.00
C SER A 453 -39.09 22.57 -5.75
N ASN A 454 -38.87 23.88 -5.93
CA ASN A 454 -38.51 24.84 -4.88
C ASN A 454 -37.21 24.54 -4.11
N LEU A 455 -36.30 23.76 -4.69
CA LEU A 455 -34.95 23.58 -4.18
C LEU A 455 -34.01 24.62 -4.81
N THR A 456 -33.12 25.19 -3.98
CA THR A 456 -32.10 26.15 -4.40
C THR A 456 -30.70 25.56 -4.35
N SER A 457 -30.41 24.77 -3.32
CA SER A 457 -29.14 24.07 -3.15
C SER A 457 -29.34 22.84 -2.26
N LEU A 458 -28.63 21.76 -2.56
CA LEU A 458 -28.51 20.60 -1.69
C LEU A 458 -27.03 20.31 -1.42
N VAL A 459 -26.78 19.55 -0.36
CA VAL A 459 -25.47 18.95 -0.09
C VAL A 459 -25.63 17.45 0.06
N PHE A 460 -24.95 16.69 -0.78
CA PHE A 460 -24.80 15.24 -0.60
C PHE A 460 -23.38 14.93 -0.10
N PHE A 461 -23.24 13.93 0.79
CA PHE A 461 -22.03 13.75 1.60
C PHE A 461 -21.09 12.67 1.03
N THR A 462 -21.56 11.43 0.92
CA THR A 462 -20.87 10.37 0.19
C THR A 462 -21.74 9.97 -0.98
N ALA A 463 -21.78 10.81 -2.01
CA ALA A 463 -22.65 10.60 -3.15
C ALA A 463 -21.98 9.76 -4.25
N THR A 464 -22.78 8.99 -4.99
CA THR A 464 -22.46 8.56 -6.35
C THR A 464 -23.38 9.19 -7.38
N TYR A 465 -23.12 8.89 -8.64
CA TYR A 465 -23.94 9.32 -9.76
C TYR A 465 -24.72 8.19 -10.40
N ILE A 466 -25.79 8.55 -11.10
CA ILE A 466 -26.73 7.65 -11.74
C ILE A 466 -26.65 7.88 -13.25
N HIS A 467 -26.25 6.85 -13.97
CA HIS A 467 -26.34 6.83 -15.43
C HIS A 467 -27.79 6.65 -15.83
N SER A 468 -28.26 7.55 -16.70
CA SER A 468 -29.59 7.49 -17.27
C SER A 468 -29.67 8.36 -18.54
N VAL A 469 -30.65 8.10 -19.40
CA VAL A 469 -30.91 8.90 -20.60
C VAL A 469 -32.15 9.76 -20.36
N ASN A 470 -31.98 11.09 -20.34
CA ASN A 470 -33.04 12.09 -20.16
C ASN A 470 -33.91 11.91 -18.88
N LYS A 471 -33.35 11.30 -17.84
CA LYS A 471 -34.04 11.03 -16.56
C LYS A 471 -33.39 11.71 -15.35
N GLY A 472 -32.28 12.42 -15.54
CA GLY A 472 -31.65 13.18 -14.47
C GLY A 472 -32.58 14.29 -13.95
N ALA A 473 -32.57 14.50 -12.64
CA ALA A 473 -33.38 15.53 -11.98
C ALA A 473 -32.53 16.52 -11.19
N ALA A 474 -31.36 16.11 -10.70
CA ALA A 474 -30.42 17.02 -10.05
C ALA A 474 -28.98 16.65 -10.42
N TRP A 475 -28.15 17.66 -10.66
CA TRP A 475 -26.76 17.49 -11.11
C TRP A 475 -25.78 18.30 -10.28
N THR A 476 -24.60 17.73 -10.11
CA THR A 476 -23.44 18.41 -9.54
C THR A 476 -22.90 19.46 -10.51
N SER A 477 -22.05 20.35 -9.99
CA SER A 477 -21.26 21.27 -10.79
C SER A 477 -20.31 20.55 -11.75
N ASN A 478 -19.87 21.26 -12.82
CA ASN A 478 -18.99 20.72 -13.85
C ASN A 478 -17.58 20.37 -13.36
N ASP A 479 -17.17 20.88 -12.20
CA ASP A 479 -15.87 20.64 -11.58
C ASP A 479 -15.89 19.50 -10.54
N THR A 480 -16.98 18.75 -10.47
CA THR A 480 -17.05 17.53 -9.65
C THR A 480 -16.28 16.39 -10.32
N TYR A 481 -15.60 15.58 -9.53
CA TYR A 481 -14.84 14.41 -9.96
C TYR A 481 -15.53 13.11 -9.58
N SER A 482 -15.49 12.13 -10.49
CA SER A 482 -15.73 10.73 -10.13
C SER A 482 -14.43 10.10 -9.64
N SER A 483 -14.44 9.49 -8.45
CA SER A 483 -13.25 8.93 -7.81
C SER A 483 -12.64 7.78 -8.61
N LEU A 484 -13.46 6.94 -9.23
CA LEU A 484 -12.97 5.83 -10.06
C LEU A 484 -12.67 6.22 -11.49
N ALA A 485 -13.51 7.04 -12.12
CA ALA A 485 -13.23 7.46 -13.50
C ALA A 485 -12.10 8.49 -13.58
N ASN A 486 -11.71 9.09 -12.45
CA ASN A 486 -10.77 10.21 -12.37
C ASN A 486 -11.12 11.33 -13.37
N LYS A 487 -12.42 11.52 -13.60
CA LYS A 487 -12.96 12.41 -14.62
C LYS A 487 -13.75 13.52 -13.98
N MET A 488 -13.44 14.75 -14.40
CA MET A 488 -14.19 15.94 -14.04
C MET A 488 -15.44 16.05 -14.93
N GLY A 489 -16.58 16.44 -14.35
CA GLY A 489 -17.81 16.67 -15.09
C GLY A 489 -19.01 16.96 -14.18
N SER A 490 -20.14 17.26 -14.81
CA SER A 490 -21.43 17.33 -14.12
C SER A 490 -22.07 15.94 -14.11
N TYR A 491 -22.46 15.50 -12.92
CA TYR A 491 -22.96 14.16 -12.68
C TYR A 491 -24.39 14.20 -12.12
N ALA A 492 -25.29 13.39 -12.68
CA ALA A 492 -26.65 13.27 -12.16
C ALA A 492 -26.62 12.46 -10.86
N VAL A 493 -27.07 13.07 -9.77
CA VAL A 493 -27.10 12.45 -8.42
C VAL A 493 -28.52 12.14 -7.96
N ILE A 494 -29.52 12.72 -8.63
CA ILE A 494 -30.91 12.34 -8.52
C ILE A 494 -31.43 12.06 -9.93
N ALA A 495 -32.15 10.95 -10.11
CA ALA A 495 -32.88 10.64 -11.33
C ALA A 495 -34.34 10.32 -11.00
N VAL A 496 -35.25 10.71 -11.90
CA VAL A 496 -36.69 10.50 -11.78
C VAL A 496 -37.19 9.83 -13.05
N VAL A 497 -37.98 8.77 -12.88
CA VAL A 497 -38.60 8.02 -13.98
C VAL A 497 -40.09 7.95 -13.71
N GLU A 498 -40.90 8.41 -14.66
CA GLU A 498 -42.33 8.17 -14.68
C GLU A 498 -42.58 6.91 -15.51
N ASP A 499 -43.28 5.92 -14.94
CA ASP A 499 -43.57 4.63 -15.58
C ASP A 499 -45.05 4.27 -15.36
N GLY A 500 -45.86 4.46 -16.40
CA GLY A 500 -47.31 4.38 -16.30
C GLY A 500 -47.88 5.49 -15.40
N GLU A 501 -48.64 5.10 -14.37
CA GLU A 501 -49.09 6.03 -13.32
C GLU A 501 -48.09 6.14 -12.14
N GLY A 502 -47.03 5.32 -12.13
CA GLY A 502 -46.07 5.24 -11.05
C GLY A 502 -44.84 6.12 -11.26
N ILE A 503 -44.02 6.18 -10.20
CA ILE A 503 -42.80 6.99 -10.19
C ILE A 503 -41.67 6.25 -9.51
N VAL A 504 -40.48 6.32 -10.10
CA VAL A 504 -39.23 5.85 -9.52
C VAL A 504 -38.32 7.04 -9.28
N VAL A 505 -37.82 7.17 -8.06
CA VAL A 505 -36.82 8.16 -7.70
C VAL A 505 -35.55 7.43 -7.26
N ALA A 506 -34.46 7.69 -7.96
CA ALA A 506 -33.14 7.21 -7.60
C ALA A 506 -32.29 8.34 -7.03
N LEU A 507 -31.72 8.13 -5.85
CA LEU A 507 -30.81 9.05 -5.17
C LEU A 507 -29.47 8.37 -4.92
N GLY A 508 -28.39 9.04 -5.31
CA GLY A 508 -27.02 8.58 -5.16
C GLY A 508 -26.40 8.86 -3.78
N ASP A 509 -27.19 9.31 -2.81
CA ASP A 509 -26.79 9.48 -1.41
C ASP A 509 -27.98 9.14 -0.51
N GLN A 510 -27.71 8.59 0.68
CA GLN A 510 -28.70 8.36 1.73
C GLN A 510 -28.34 9.06 3.05
N THR A 511 -27.12 9.62 3.17
CA THR A 511 -26.63 10.28 4.38
C THR A 511 -27.41 11.55 4.69
N PHE A 512 -27.89 12.27 3.67
CA PHE A 512 -28.72 13.46 3.84
C PHE A 512 -30.04 13.22 4.62
N LEU A 513 -30.50 11.98 4.78
CA LEU A 513 -31.72 11.66 5.56
C LEU A 513 -31.52 11.81 7.06
N LYS A 514 -30.27 11.76 7.54
CA LYS A 514 -29.93 11.66 8.96
C LYS A 514 -29.71 13.04 9.57
N GLU A 515 -29.97 13.18 10.87
CA GLU A 515 -29.51 14.36 11.61
C GLU A 515 -27.99 14.27 11.87
N PRO A 516 -27.23 15.38 11.74
CA PRO A 516 -27.67 16.74 11.39
C PRO A 516 -27.70 17.03 9.87
N TYR A 517 -27.29 16.07 9.03
CA TYR A 517 -27.12 16.22 7.57
C TYR A 517 -28.38 16.68 6.81
N CYS A 518 -29.56 16.33 7.31
CA CYS A 518 -30.84 16.74 6.75
C CYS A 518 -31.10 18.25 6.87
N TYR A 519 -30.47 18.95 7.82
CA TYR A 519 -30.65 20.40 7.98
C TYR A 519 -29.63 21.25 7.21
N VAL A 520 -28.78 20.62 6.39
CA VAL A 520 -27.83 21.32 5.54
C VAL A 520 -28.50 21.73 4.23
N GLU A 521 -28.39 23.02 3.87
CA GLU A 521 -29.05 23.62 2.71
C GLU A 521 -30.56 23.24 2.65
N ASP A 522 -31.09 22.88 1.47
CA ASP A 522 -32.48 22.46 1.30
C ASP A 522 -32.71 20.94 1.47
N ASN A 523 -31.78 20.19 2.08
CA ASN A 523 -31.91 18.74 2.25
C ASN A 523 -33.21 18.34 2.97
N TYR A 524 -33.64 19.11 3.97
CA TYR A 524 -34.90 18.88 4.67
C TYR A 524 -36.10 19.11 3.76
N LYS A 525 -36.05 20.12 2.87
CA LYS A 525 -37.12 20.34 1.88
C LYS A 525 -37.19 19.20 0.88
N LEU A 526 -36.06 18.66 0.43
CA LEU A 526 -36.03 17.45 -0.40
C LEU A 526 -36.69 16.27 0.32
N LEU A 527 -36.39 16.05 1.61
CA LEU A 527 -37.04 15.02 2.43
C LEU A 527 -38.56 15.22 2.51
N LEU A 528 -39.03 16.46 2.70
CA LEU A 528 -40.46 16.78 2.69
C LEU A 528 -41.12 16.53 1.32
N ASN A 529 -40.41 16.82 0.23
CA ASN A 529 -40.89 16.55 -1.13
C ASN A 529 -40.98 15.04 -1.38
N ILE A 530 -40.00 14.26 -0.92
CA ILE A 530 -40.02 12.79 -0.96
C ILE A 530 -41.22 12.24 -0.17
N ALA A 531 -41.42 12.70 1.06
CA ALA A 531 -42.57 12.28 1.88
C ALA A 531 -43.90 12.61 1.17
N SER A 532 -44.02 13.80 0.58
CA SER A 532 -45.21 14.23 -0.15
C SER A 532 -45.46 13.40 -1.42
N LEU A 533 -44.40 12.96 -2.10
CA LEU A 533 -44.50 12.08 -3.26
C LEU A 533 -45.06 10.72 -2.87
N MET A 534 -44.49 10.12 -1.82
CA MET A 534 -44.88 8.79 -1.33
C MET A 534 -46.35 8.71 -0.91
N LEU A 535 -46.92 9.83 -0.46
CA LEU A 535 -48.32 9.93 -0.05
C LEU A 535 -49.30 10.23 -1.21
N LYS A 536 -48.80 10.76 -2.33
CA LYS A 536 -49.61 11.07 -3.52
C LYS A 536 -49.77 9.88 -4.46
N ALA A 537 -48.88 8.90 -4.36
CA ALA A 537 -49.01 7.64 -5.08
C ALA A 537 -50.38 7.02 -4.78
N LYS A 538 -51.09 6.60 -5.82
CA LYS A 538 -52.41 5.98 -5.63
C LYS A 538 -52.21 4.64 -4.94
N ASN A 539 -53.12 4.30 -4.03
CA ASN A 539 -53.23 2.90 -3.61
C ASN A 539 -53.55 2.07 -4.87
N PRO A 540 -52.71 1.07 -5.20
CA PRO A 540 -52.88 0.27 -6.41
C PRO A 540 -54.16 -0.55 -6.44
#